data_AF-A0A1A8ZRD9-F1
#
_entry.id   AF-A0A1A8ZRD9-F1
#
_cell.length_a   1.000
_cell.length_b   1.000
_cell.length_c   1.000
_cell.angle_alpha   90.00
_cell.angle_beta   90.00
_cell.angle_gamma   90.00
#
_symmetry.space_group_name_H-M   'P 1'
#
loop_
_entity.id
_entity.type
_entity.pdbx_description
1 polymer ?
#
loop_
_entity_poly.entity_id
_entity_poly.type
_entity_poly.pdbx_seq_one_letter_code
_entity_poly.pdbx_strand_id
1 'polypeptide(L)'
;MAERSLDVLPPLSHCITFCEEECVRACCGIDAVSTDPALIGQWCREAGPTAVLQARRQLADLIEVVEDRSHLVSSTFLNHRTPNEGARRELLDFLTALATGLAAGDES
;
A
#
# COMPACT_ATOMS: atom_id res chain seq x y z
N MET A 1 -3.31 18.01 -16.23
CA MET A 1 -3.55 16.76 -15.50
C MET A 1 -3.88 17.13 -14.07
N ALA A 2 -5.04 16.73 -13.54
CA ALA A 2 -5.42 17.06 -12.16
C ALA A 2 -4.72 16.10 -11.19
N GLU A 3 -4.28 16.61 -10.04
CA GLU A 3 -3.72 15.79 -8.97
C GLU A 3 -4.85 15.20 -8.12
N ARG A 4 -4.73 13.92 -7.77
CA ARG A 4 -5.58 13.22 -6.82
C ARG A 4 -4.75 12.77 -5.63
N SER A 5 -5.27 13.05 -4.43
CA SER A 5 -4.67 12.53 -3.20
C SER A 5 -5.21 11.13 -2.92
N LEU A 6 -4.33 10.22 -2.52
CA LEU A 6 -4.71 8.91 -1.98
C LEU A 6 -4.69 8.95 -0.47
N ASP A 7 -5.88 8.75 0.09
CA ASP A 7 -6.07 8.46 1.49
C ASP A 7 -5.93 6.96 1.72
N VAL A 8 -4.99 6.59 2.58
CA VAL A 8 -4.85 5.23 3.09
C VAL A 8 -5.52 5.17 4.45
N LEU A 9 -6.64 4.47 4.52
CA LEU A 9 -7.50 4.37 5.70
C LEU A 9 -7.32 3.03 6.42
N PRO A 10 -7.63 2.94 7.72
CA PRO A 10 -7.69 1.67 8.41
C PRO A 10 -8.69 0.71 7.74
N PRO A 11 -8.41 -0.60 7.69
CA PRO A 11 -7.27 -1.29 8.30
C PRO A 11 -5.98 -1.30 7.47
N LEU A 12 -6.01 -0.87 6.21
CA LEU A 12 -4.84 -0.89 5.32
C LEU A 12 -3.70 -0.04 5.86
N SER A 13 -3.99 1.14 6.41
CA SER A 13 -2.97 2.01 7.02
C SER A 13 -2.25 1.33 8.19
N HIS A 14 -2.96 0.51 8.97
CA HIS A 14 -2.36 -0.26 10.06
C HIS A 14 -1.44 -1.37 9.53
N CYS A 15 -1.82 -2.05 8.44
CA CYS A 15 -0.94 -3.02 7.78
C CYS A 15 0.37 -2.38 7.33
N ILE A 16 0.29 -1.22 6.67
CA ILE A 16 1.47 -0.52 6.14
C ILE A 16 2.36 -0.01 7.27
N THR A 17 1.78 0.53 8.36
CA THR A 17 2.55 0.95 9.53
C THR A 17 3.14 -0.24 10.31
N PHE A 18 2.46 -1.39 10.34
CA PHE A 18 3.00 -2.62 10.93
C PHE A 18 4.24 -3.11 10.17
N CYS A 19 4.28 -2.88 8.86
CA CYS A 19 5.39 -3.31 7.99
C CYS A 19 6.50 -2.25 7.87
N GLU A 20 6.50 -1.18 8.66
CA GLU A 20 7.53 -0.15 8.63
C GLU A 20 8.87 -0.66 9.19
N GLU A 21 9.96 -0.42 8.47
CA GLU A 21 11.31 -0.88 8.79
C GLU A 21 12.15 0.20 9.50
N GLU A 22 13.49 0.19 9.34
CA GLU A 22 14.41 1.07 10.07
C GLU A 22 14.22 2.56 9.73
N CYS A 23 13.82 2.89 8.49
CA CYS A 23 13.41 4.25 8.14
C CYS A 23 11.92 4.44 8.44
N VAL A 24 11.52 5.68 8.78
CA VAL A 24 10.10 6.03 8.89
C VAL A 24 9.51 6.40 7.53
N ARG A 25 8.26 6.01 7.27
CA ARG A 25 7.55 6.34 6.03
C ARG A 25 7.44 7.84 5.78
N ALA A 26 7.39 8.65 6.84
CA ALA A 26 7.42 10.11 6.73
C ALA A 26 8.74 10.67 6.12
N CYS A 27 9.81 9.87 6.11
CA CYS A 27 11.12 10.23 5.55
C CYS A 27 11.38 9.52 4.23
N CYS A 28 11.30 8.18 4.20
CA CYS A 28 11.63 7.37 3.02
C CYS A 28 10.41 6.92 2.19
N GLY A 29 9.19 7.27 2.60
CA GLY A 29 7.98 6.91 1.87
C GLY A 29 7.78 5.41 1.75
N ILE A 30 7.41 4.94 0.56
CA ILE A 30 7.17 3.51 0.31
C ILE A 30 8.42 2.64 0.53
N ASP A 31 9.63 3.21 0.40
CA ASP A 31 10.89 2.50 0.66
C ASP A 31 11.11 2.19 2.15
N ALA A 32 10.34 2.81 3.05
CA ALA A 32 10.36 2.51 4.47
C ALA A 32 9.54 1.26 4.84
N VAL A 33 8.82 0.66 3.89
CA VAL A 33 7.83 -0.36 4.17
C VAL A 33 8.25 -1.69 3.55
N SER A 34 8.41 -2.71 4.41
CA SER A 34 8.68 -4.06 3.98
C SER A 34 7.45 -4.66 3.31
N THR A 35 7.61 -5.21 2.11
CA THR A 35 6.58 -6.06 1.49
C THR A 35 6.86 -7.54 1.68
N ASP A 36 7.58 -7.90 2.74
CA ASP A 36 7.90 -9.28 3.08
C ASP A 36 6.62 -10.09 3.38
N PRO A 37 6.39 -11.23 2.69
CA PRO A 37 5.18 -12.02 2.88
C PRO A 37 5.02 -12.58 4.29
N ALA A 38 6.09 -12.85 5.03
CA ALA A 38 6.00 -13.38 6.39
C ALA A 38 5.54 -12.30 7.37
N LEU A 39 6.02 -11.06 7.20
CA LEU A 39 5.59 -9.91 8.00
C LEU A 39 4.12 -9.54 7.71
N ILE A 40 3.73 -9.49 6.43
CA ILE A 40 2.34 -9.25 6.05
C ILE A 40 1.44 -10.39 6.56
N GLY A 41 1.88 -11.64 6.44
CA GLY A 41 1.16 -12.80 6.98
C GLY A 41 1.00 -12.75 8.50
N GLN A 42 1.99 -12.21 9.22
CA GLN A 42 1.86 -11.96 10.66
C GLN A 42 0.76 -10.94 10.95
N TRP A 43 0.77 -9.81 10.25
CA TRP A 43 -0.30 -8.82 10.39
C TRP A 43 -1.68 -9.42 10.08
N CYS A 44 -1.81 -10.23 9.04
CA CYS A 44 -3.07 -10.89 8.68
C CYS A 44 -3.63 -11.74 9.84
N ARG A 45 -2.76 -12.50 10.52
CA ARG A 45 -3.14 -13.31 11.68
C ARG A 45 -3.57 -12.45 12.88
N GLU A 46 -2.92 -11.31 13.11
CA GLU A 46 -3.24 -10.41 14.23
C GLU A 46 -4.49 -9.56 13.98
N ALA A 47 -4.67 -9.07 12.75
CA ALA A 47 -5.79 -8.20 12.37
C ALA A 47 -7.10 -8.98 12.17
N GLY A 48 -7.00 -10.26 11.78
CA GLY A 48 -8.12 -11.14 11.54
C GLY A 48 -8.79 -10.94 10.17
N PRO A 49 -9.64 -11.90 9.76
CA PRO A 49 -10.08 -12.04 8.36
C PRO A 49 -10.92 -10.86 7.86
N THR A 50 -11.70 -10.21 8.74
CA THR A 50 -12.50 -9.04 8.34
C THR A 50 -11.62 -7.86 7.99
N ALA A 51 -10.57 -7.61 8.77
CA ALA A 51 -9.64 -6.51 8.53
C ALA A 51 -8.80 -6.77 7.26
N VAL A 52 -8.33 -8.01 7.06
CA VAL A 52 -7.61 -8.42 5.85
C VAL A 52 -8.46 -8.18 4.61
N LEU A 53 -9.73 -8.62 4.61
CA LEU A 53 -10.62 -8.43 3.48
C LEU A 53 -10.90 -6.95 3.18
N GLN A 54 -11.07 -6.12 4.21
CA GLN A 54 -11.22 -4.67 4.05
C GLN A 54 -9.95 -4.00 3.48
N ALA A 55 -8.77 -4.39 3.98
CA ALA A 55 -7.50 -3.90 3.48
C ALA A 55 -7.30 -4.26 2.00
N ARG A 56 -7.60 -5.51 1.62
CA ARG A 56 -7.53 -5.98 0.23
C ARG A 56 -8.44 -5.20 -0.72
N ARG A 57 -9.68 -4.93 -0.31
CA ARG A 57 -10.63 -4.14 -1.12
C ARG A 57 -10.11 -2.73 -1.35
N GLN A 58 -9.71 -2.05 -0.28
CA GLN A 58 -9.17 -0.70 -0.38
C GLN A 58 -7.90 -0.69 -1.24
N LEU A 59 -7.03 -1.68 -1.11
CA LEU A 59 -5.81 -1.77 -1.90
C LEU A 59 -6.10 -1.98 -3.39
N ALA A 60 -7.11 -2.76 -3.75
CA ALA A 60 -7.58 -2.88 -5.12
C ALA A 60 -8.08 -1.54 -5.68
N ASP A 61 -8.90 -0.81 -4.91
CA ASP A 61 -9.38 0.53 -5.30
C ASP A 61 -8.20 1.50 -5.51
N LEU A 62 -7.18 1.46 -4.65
CA LEU A 62 -5.98 2.29 -4.78
C LEU A 62 -5.19 1.94 -6.05
N ILE A 63 -5.03 0.64 -6.35
CA ILE A 63 -4.34 0.19 -7.57
C ILE A 63 -5.07 0.74 -8.81
N GLU A 64 -6.40 0.60 -8.89
CA GLU A 64 -7.17 1.11 -10.02
C GLU A 64 -7.00 2.64 -10.20
N VAL A 65 -6.98 3.40 -9.10
CA VAL A 65 -6.74 4.85 -9.16
C VAL A 65 -5.32 5.19 -9.64
N VAL A 66 -4.31 4.41 -9.22
CA VAL A 66 -2.92 4.61 -9.66
C VAL A 66 -2.69 4.10 -11.08
N GLU A 67 -3.45 3.14 -11.57
CA GLU A 67 -3.39 2.70 -12.97
C GLU A 67 -4.00 3.74 -13.92
N ASP A 68 -4.99 4.52 -13.46
CA ASP A 68 -5.55 5.61 -14.27
C ASP A 68 -4.50 6.71 -14.54
N ARG A 69 -4.06 6.76 -15.80
CA ARG A 69 -3.04 7.70 -16.28
C ARG A 69 -3.59 9.11 -16.48
N SER A 70 -4.89 9.32 -16.29
CA SER A 70 -5.54 10.62 -16.48
C SER A 70 -5.25 11.59 -15.32
N HIS A 71 -4.75 11.05 -14.20
CA HIS A 71 -4.46 11.81 -12.98
C HIS A 71 -3.01 11.63 -12.51
N LEU A 72 -2.45 12.70 -11.94
CA LEU A 72 -1.28 12.56 -11.08
C LEU A 72 -1.76 12.11 -9.71
N VAL A 73 -1.01 11.23 -9.07
CA VAL A 73 -1.35 10.71 -7.76
C VAL A 73 -0.34 11.21 -6.74
N SER A 74 -0.82 11.67 -5.58
CA SER A 74 0.00 12.01 -4.42
C SER A 74 -0.55 11.31 -3.18
N SER A 75 0.31 10.89 -2.27
CA SER A 75 -0.10 10.37 -0.96
C SER A 75 0.80 10.94 0.11
N THR A 76 0.22 11.72 1.02
CA THR A 76 0.94 12.20 2.20
C THR A 76 1.25 11.05 3.15
N PHE A 77 0.36 10.05 3.22
CA PHE A 77 0.58 8.87 4.04
C PHE A 77 1.81 8.09 3.57
N LEU A 78 1.88 7.76 2.28
CA LEU A 78 3.00 7.01 1.69
C LEU A 78 4.22 7.87 1.39
N ASN A 79 4.17 9.20 1.65
CA ASN A 79 5.17 10.18 1.23
C ASN A 79 5.62 9.96 -0.23
N HIS A 80 4.66 9.75 -1.14
CA HIS A 80 4.93 9.42 -2.54
C HIS A 80 4.10 10.28 -3.49
N ARG A 81 4.62 10.52 -4.70
CA ARG A 81 3.94 11.24 -5.77
C ARG A 81 4.32 10.63 -7.11
N THR A 82 3.43 10.66 -8.09
CA THR A 82 3.66 10.07 -9.42
C THR A 82 3.87 11.15 -10.50
N PRO A 83 4.93 11.98 -10.45
CA PRO A 83 5.15 13.04 -11.45
C PRO A 83 5.47 12.49 -12.85
N ASN A 84 5.83 11.21 -12.95
CA ASN A 84 6.18 10.52 -14.18
C ASN A 84 5.77 9.04 -14.11
N GLU A 85 5.93 8.33 -15.22
CA GLU A 85 5.60 6.90 -15.33
C GLU A 85 6.47 6.01 -14.43
N GLY A 86 7.74 6.39 -14.20
CA GLY A 86 8.64 5.65 -13.30
C GLY A 86 8.13 5.64 -11.87
N ALA A 87 7.81 6.81 -11.33
CA ALA A 87 7.24 6.95 -9.99
C ALA A 87 5.86 6.31 -9.84
N ARG A 88 5.07 6.28 -10.93
CA ARG A 88 3.81 5.51 -10.97
C ARG A 88 4.07 4.02 -10.88
N ARG A 89 5.03 3.51 -11.67
CA ARG A 89 5.42 2.11 -11.65
C ARG A 89 5.89 1.69 -10.25
N GLU A 90 6.74 2.48 -9.61
CA GLU A 90 7.21 2.23 -8.24
C GLU A 90 6.04 2.10 -7.25
N LEU A 91 5.07 3.02 -7.33
CA LEU A 91 3.88 2.95 -6.47
C LEU A 91 3.04 1.70 -6.78
N LEU A 92 2.83 1.37 -8.06
CA LEU A 92 2.07 0.18 -8.45
C LEU A 92 2.75 -1.12 -8.00
N ASP A 93 4.07 -1.21 -8.17
CA ASP A 93 4.84 -2.38 -7.75
C ASP A 93 4.73 -2.58 -6.24
N PHE A 94 4.85 -1.50 -5.45
CA PHE A 94 4.62 -1.52 -4.00
C PHE A 94 3.20 -2.00 -3.64
N LEU A 95 2.16 -1.38 -4.20
CA LEU A 95 0.77 -1.73 -3.89
C LEU A 95 0.44 -3.17 -4.31
N THR A 96 1.00 -3.63 -5.43
CA THR A 96 0.80 -4.99 -5.95
C THR A 96 1.53 -6.04 -5.10
N ALA A 97 2.74 -5.74 -4.62
CA ALA A 97 3.47 -6.61 -3.71
C ALA A 97 2.71 -6.76 -2.39
N LEU A 98 2.20 -5.66 -1.83
CA LEU A 98 1.37 -5.68 -0.63
C LEU A 98 0.08 -6.50 -0.84
N ALA A 99 -0.58 -6.35 -1.99
CA ALA A 99 -1.79 -7.11 -2.33
C ALA A 99 -1.53 -8.61 -2.42
N THR A 100 -0.36 -8.98 -2.94
CA THR A 100 0.09 -10.38 -3.03
C THR A 100 0.33 -10.96 -1.63
N GLY A 101 1.01 -10.23 -0.75
CA GLY A 101 1.21 -10.65 0.64
C GLY A 101 -0.11 -10.80 1.41
N LEU A 102 -1.04 -9.87 1.24
CA LEU A 102 -2.37 -9.93 1.87
C LEU A 102 -3.22 -11.10 1.34
N ALA A 103 -3.08 -11.47 0.06
CA ALA A 103 -3.75 -12.62 -0.50
C ALA A 103 -3.19 -13.93 0.07
N ALA A 104 -1.86 -14.06 0.18
CA ALA A 104 -1.22 -15.25 0.72
C ALA A 104 -1.46 -15.44 2.24
N GLY A 105 -1.57 -14.34 2.98
CA GLY A 105 -1.81 -14.39 4.43
C GLY A 105 -3.22 -14.80 4.85
N ASP A 106 -4.19 -14.81 3.94
CA ASP A 106 -5.57 -15.27 4.17
C ASP A 106 -5.70 -16.82 4.08
N GLU A 107 -4.75 -17.48 3.41
CA GLU A 107 -4.75 -18.92 3.17
C GLU A 107 -4.04 -19.75 4.27
N SER A 108 -3.49 -19.12 5.30
CA SER A 108 -2.79 -19.76 6.44
C SER A 108 -3.62 -19.78 7.72
#